data_AF-A0A7X9G9G8-F1
#
_entry.id   AF-A0A7X9G9G8-F1
#
_cell.length_a   1.000
_cell.length_b   1.000
_cell.length_c   1.000
_cell.angle_alpha   90.00
_cell.angle_beta   90.00
_cell.angle_gamma   90.00
#
_symmetry.space_group_name_H-M   'P 1'
#
loop_
_entity.id
_entity.type
_entity.pdbx_description
1 polymer ?
#
loop_
_entity_poly.entity_id
_entity_poly.type
_entity_poly.pdbx_seq_one_letter_code
_entity_poly.pdbx_strand_id
1 'polypeptide(L)'
;MKHKHLLPITFCALLLKFHQSALRHAENLRFRIGFWLLVINVPFGYFGLLVSGLIAGARKDVRWLYAGSVCYGFSWVMLGAGTVLLGRQAKQMLVHDFRRKYLAWSRLRQRRSDLRASA
;
A
#
# COMPACT_ATOMS: atom_id res chain seq x y z
N MET A 1 -10.26 20.34 25.08
CA MET A 1 -9.41 20.00 23.92
C MET A 1 -8.48 18.83 24.26
N LYS A 2 -8.87 17.56 24.05
CA LYS A 2 -8.02 16.37 24.27
C LYS A 2 -8.36 15.27 23.25
N HIS A 3 -7.96 15.43 21.99
CA HIS A 3 -8.16 14.40 20.94
C HIS A 3 -6.94 14.16 20.03
N LYS A 4 -5.73 14.54 20.45
CA LYS A 4 -4.53 14.43 19.59
C LYS A 4 -3.72 13.13 19.76
N HIS A 5 -3.95 12.34 20.80
CA HIS A 5 -3.15 11.13 21.11
C HIS A 5 -3.76 9.78 20.69
N LEU A 6 -4.99 9.73 20.18
CA LEU A 6 -5.67 8.48 19.76
C LEU A 6 -5.47 8.12 18.27
N LEU A 7 -4.90 9.04 17.48
CA LEU A 7 -4.62 8.88 16.06
C LEU A 7 -3.49 7.88 15.70
N PRO A 8 -2.35 7.80 16.43
CA PRO A 8 -1.26 6.90 16.01
C PRO A 8 -1.58 5.42 16.24
N ILE A 9 -2.30 5.10 17.32
CA ILE A 9 -2.70 3.72 17.65
C ILE A 9 -3.73 3.21 16.64
N THR A 10 -4.68 4.07 16.24
CA THR A 10 -5.67 3.74 15.22
C THR A 10 -5.03 3.58 13.84
N PHE A 11 -4.02 4.39 13.49
CA PHE A 11 -3.31 4.28 12.22
C PHE A 11 -2.48 3.00 12.09
N CYS A 12 -1.71 2.64 13.13
CA CYS A 12 -0.96 1.37 13.15
C CYS A 12 -1.90 0.16 13.11
N ALA A 13 -2.99 0.18 13.88
CA ALA A 13 -3.98 -0.91 13.85
C ALA A 13 -4.71 -1.00 12.49
N LEU A 14 -4.99 0.13 11.84
CA LEU A 14 -5.54 0.20 10.49
C LEU A 14 -4.57 -0.37 9.45
N LEU A 15 -3.29 0.01 9.53
CA LEU A 15 -2.25 -0.53 8.66
C LEU A 15 -2.11 -2.05 8.87
N LEU A 16 -2.11 -2.53 10.10
CA LEU A 16 -2.04 -3.96 10.41
C LEU A 16 -3.27 -4.71 9.88
N LYS A 17 -4.48 -4.15 10.05
CA LYS A 17 -5.70 -4.72 9.48
C LYS A 17 -5.69 -4.72 7.97
N PHE A 18 -5.20 -3.65 7.35
CA PHE A 18 -5.08 -3.56 5.90
C PHE A 18 -4.07 -4.58 5.38
N HIS A 19 -2.92 -4.71 6.05
CA HIS A 19 -1.87 -5.67 5.73
C HIS A 19 -2.35 -7.11 5.91
N GLN A 20 -3.07 -7.42 7.00
CA GLN A 20 -3.68 -8.73 7.21
C GLN A 20 -4.80 -9.03 6.21
N SER A 21 -5.62 -8.04 5.85
CA SER A 21 -6.67 -8.20 4.84
C SER A 21 -6.08 -8.42 3.44
N ALA A 22 -5.03 -7.67 3.09
CA ALA A 22 -4.29 -7.84 1.85
C ALA A 22 -3.60 -9.22 1.79
N LEU A 23 -3.00 -9.67 2.89
CA LEU A 23 -2.39 -11.00 2.99
C LEU A 23 -3.40 -12.14 2.92
N ARG A 24 -4.59 -12.00 3.52
CA ARG A 24 -5.66 -13.01 3.43
C ARG A 24 -6.19 -13.20 2.02
N HIS A 25 -6.17 -12.14 1.21
CA HIS A 25 -6.57 -12.21 -0.20
C HIS A 25 -5.39 -12.48 -1.15
N ALA A 26 -4.19 -12.66 -0.61
CA ALA A 26 -3.00 -13.04 -1.35
C ALA A 26 -2.92 -14.55 -1.62
N GLU A 27 -4.04 -15.18 -2.02
CA GLU A 27 -4.02 -16.58 -2.47
C GLU A 27 -3.15 -16.77 -3.72
N ASN A 28 -2.94 -15.69 -4.49
CA ASN A 28 -2.07 -15.67 -5.65
C ASN A 28 -0.64 -15.27 -5.28
N LEU A 29 0.33 -16.16 -5.55
CA LEU A 29 1.77 -15.94 -5.31
C LEU A 29 2.28 -14.63 -5.93
N ARG A 30 1.77 -14.27 -7.11
CA ARG A 30 2.08 -13.01 -7.83
C ARG A 30 1.67 -11.77 -7.03
N PHE A 31 0.51 -11.79 -6.37
CA PHE A 31 0.04 -10.70 -5.52
C PHE A 31 0.95 -10.53 -4.31
N ARG A 32 1.33 -11.64 -3.67
CA ARG A 32 2.19 -11.65 -2.49
C ARG A 32 3.57 -11.07 -2.81
N ILE A 33 4.15 -11.48 -3.94
CA ILE A 33 5.44 -10.96 -4.42
C ILE A 33 5.34 -9.45 -4.71
N GLY A 34 4.30 -9.02 -5.46
CA GLY A 34 4.09 -7.61 -5.75
C GLY A 34 3.90 -6.76 -4.49
N PHE A 35 3.21 -7.30 -3.48
CA PHE A 35 2.99 -6.64 -2.20
C PHE A 35 4.28 -6.47 -1.42
N TRP A 36 5.06 -7.54 -1.26
CA TRP A 36 6.35 -7.46 -0.57
C TRP A 36 7.37 -6.58 -1.30
N LEU A 37 7.38 -6.58 -2.63
CA LEU A 37 8.18 -5.65 -3.43
C LEU A 37 7.88 -4.19 -3.06
N LEU A 38 6.59 -3.83 -2.93
CA LEU A 38 6.19 -2.47 -2.56
C LEU A 38 6.52 -2.14 -1.10
N VAL A 39 6.28 -3.07 -0.17
CA VAL A 39 6.55 -2.87 1.26
C VAL A 39 8.05 -2.71 1.53
N ILE A 40 8.90 -3.52 0.89
CA ILE A 40 10.36 -3.50 1.09
C ILE A 40 11.02 -2.35 0.33
N ASN A 41 10.46 -1.93 -0.81
CA ASN A 41 11.04 -0.87 -1.63
C ASN A 41 11.34 0.42 -0.82
N VAL A 42 10.36 0.91 -0.07
CA VAL A 42 10.50 2.17 0.68
C VAL A 42 11.67 2.10 1.66
N PRO A 43 11.73 1.15 2.63
CA PRO A 43 12.88 1.06 3.51
C PRO A 43 14.17 0.77 2.73
N PHE A 44 14.15 -0.06 1.68
CA PHE A 44 15.35 -0.40 0.91
C PHE A 44 16.01 0.81 0.24
N GLY A 45 15.24 1.65 -0.45
CA GLY A 45 15.76 2.84 -1.13
C GLY A 45 16.36 3.87 -0.16
N TYR A 46 15.60 4.22 0.89
CA TYR A 46 16.06 5.20 1.89
C TYR A 46 17.20 4.67 2.75
N PHE A 47 17.17 3.38 3.12
CA PHE A 47 18.25 2.76 3.89
C PHE A 47 19.54 2.67 3.08
N GLY A 48 19.46 2.32 1.79
CA GLY A 48 20.63 2.32 0.90
C GLY A 48 21.27 3.71 0.76
N LEU A 49 20.45 4.75 0.61
CA LEU A 49 20.92 6.15 0.61
C LEU A 49 21.52 6.57 1.95
N LEU A 50 20.89 6.19 3.06
CA LEU A 50 21.37 6.53 4.40
C LEU A 50 22.73 5.89 4.69
N VAL A 51 22.85 4.57 4.49
CA VAL A 51 24.10 3.83 4.75
C VAL A 51 25.22 4.33 3.85
N SER A 52 24.95 4.50 2.57
CA SER A 52 25.95 5.01 1.62
C SER A 52 26.38 6.44 1.93
N GLY A 53 25.45 7.32 2.35
CA GLY A 53 25.75 8.68 2.78
C GLY A 53 26.61 8.71 4.06
N LEU A 54 26.31 7.84 5.03
CA LEU A 54 27.13 7.70 6.24
C LEU A 54 28.56 7.24 5.90
N ILE A 55 28.71 6.26 5.00
CA ILE A 55 30.03 5.78 4.57
C ILE A 55 30.78 6.86 3.77
N ALA A 56 30.08 7.58 2.87
CA ALA A 56 30.66 8.67 2.11
C ALA A 56 31.19 9.79 3.03
N GLY A 57 30.42 10.16 4.06
CA GLY A 57 30.82 11.14 5.06
C GLY A 57 32.01 10.67 5.91
N ALA A 58 32.02 9.41 6.33
CA ALA A 58 33.09 8.82 7.13
C ALA A 58 34.42 8.70 6.34
N ARG A 59 34.35 8.35 5.05
CA ARG A 59 35.54 8.17 4.19
C ARG A 59 35.91 9.41 3.38
N LYS A 60 35.11 10.48 3.46
CA LYS A 60 35.20 11.67 2.59
C LYS A 60 35.30 11.33 1.10
N ASP A 61 34.67 10.24 0.69
CA ASP A 61 34.71 9.73 -0.68
C ASP A 61 33.30 9.72 -1.28
N VAL A 62 33.10 10.62 -2.23
CA VAL A 62 31.84 10.80 -2.98
C VAL A 62 31.45 9.59 -3.80
N ARG A 63 32.37 8.66 -4.10
CA ARG A 63 32.06 7.46 -4.88
C ARG A 63 31.01 6.58 -4.21
N TRP A 64 30.95 6.61 -2.87
CA TRP A 64 29.94 5.89 -2.10
C TRP A 64 28.52 6.40 -2.34
N LEU A 65 28.34 7.67 -2.72
CA LEU A 65 27.03 8.21 -3.07
C LEU A 65 26.48 7.60 -4.37
N TYR A 66 27.34 7.16 -5.29
CA TYR A 66 26.89 6.41 -6.47
C TYR A 66 26.28 5.07 -6.08
N ALA A 67 26.87 4.36 -5.11
CA ALA A 67 26.30 3.11 -4.60
C ALA A 67 24.90 3.33 -3.99
N GLY A 68 24.73 4.42 -3.22
CA GLY A 68 23.42 4.84 -2.72
C GLY A 68 22.41 5.14 -3.83
N SER A 69 22.85 5.86 -4.85
CA SER A 69 22.04 6.24 -6.01
C SER A 69 21.60 5.01 -6.81
N VAL A 70 22.47 4.01 -6.96
CA VAL A 70 22.14 2.73 -7.60
C VAL A 70 21.10 1.96 -6.77
N CYS A 71 21.27 1.87 -5.46
CA CYS A 71 20.28 1.25 -4.57
C CYS A 71 18.92 1.95 -4.65
N TYR A 72 18.92 3.28 -4.69
CA TYR A 72 17.70 4.06 -4.86
C TYR A 72 17.06 3.83 -6.24
N GLY A 73 17.85 3.80 -7.31
CA GLY A 73 17.38 3.44 -8.65
C GLY A 73 16.77 2.04 -8.71
N PHE A 74 17.35 1.07 -8.01
CA PHE A 74 16.80 -0.29 -7.92
C PHE A 74 15.45 -0.31 -7.18
N SER A 75 15.29 0.55 -6.18
CA SER A 75 14.03 0.76 -5.48
C SER A 75 12.91 1.23 -6.44
N TRP A 76 13.21 2.08 -7.42
CA TRP A 76 12.25 2.44 -8.47
C TRP A 76 11.82 1.27 -9.34
N VAL A 77 12.74 0.37 -9.68
CA VAL A 77 12.42 -0.86 -10.43
C VAL A 77 11.50 -1.76 -9.60
N MET A 78 11.77 -1.90 -8.31
CA MET A 78 10.90 -2.64 -7.39
C MET A 78 9.51 -2.00 -7.26
N LEU A 79 9.43 -0.65 -7.30
CA LEU A 79 8.16 0.07 -7.34
C LEU A 79 7.36 -0.33 -8.58
N GLY A 80 7.97 -0.18 -9.76
CA GLY A 80 7.31 -0.47 -11.03
C GLY A 80 6.86 -1.92 -11.11
N ALA A 81 7.74 -2.87 -10.79
CA ALA A 81 7.43 -4.29 -10.79
C ALA A 81 6.31 -4.63 -9.79
N GLY A 82 6.38 -4.10 -8.57
CA GLY A 82 5.36 -4.27 -7.54
C GLY A 82 4.00 -3.73 -7.98
N THR A 83 3.96 -2.52 -8.55
CA THR A 83 2.73 -1.89 -9.05
C THR A 83 2.12 -2.66 -10.22
N VAL A 84 2.93 -3.16 -11.16
CA VAL A 84 2.41 -3.96 -12.29
C VAL A 84 1.83 -5.29 -11.81
N LEU A 85 2.52 -5.98 -10.92
CA LEU A 85 2.07 -7.26 -10.37
C LEU A 85 0.82 -7.11 -9.52
N LEU A 86 0.76 -6.07 -8.69
CA LEU A 86 -0.33 -5.87 -7.73
C LEU A 86 -1.53 -5.13 -8.33
N GLY A 87 -1.28 -4.20 -9.26
CA GLY A 87 -2.29 -3.26 -9.77
C GLY A 87 -3.44 -3.92 -10.52
N ARG A 88 -3.18 -4.97 -11.32
CA ARG A 88 -4.25 -5.69 -12.04
C ARG A 88 -5.20 -6.41 -11.10
N GLN A 89 -4.67 -7.13 -10.11
CA GLN A 89 -5.49 -7.87 -9.14
C GLN A 89 -6.17 -6.94 -8.14
N ALA A 90 -5.46 -5.93 -7.62
CA ALA A 90 -6.05 -4.94 -6.74
C ALA A 90 -7.23 -4.21 -7.41
N LYS A 91 -7.11 -3.85 -8.69
CA LYS A 91 -8.21 -3.23 -9.46
C LYS A 91 -9.44 -4.15 -9.54
N GLN A 92 -9.26 -5.41 -9.92
CA GLN A 92 -10.37 -6.37 -10.02
C GLN A 92 -11.09 -6.55 -8.69
N MET A 93 -10.32 -6.64 -7.63
CA MET A 93 -10.81 -6.84 -6.28
C MET A 93 -11.58 -5.62 -5.75
N LEU A 94 -11.03 -4.41 -5.98
CA LEU A 94 -11.69 -3.16 -5.62
C LEU A 94 -13.02 -3.00 -6.36
N VAL A 95 -13.03 -3.27 -7.67
CA VAL A 95 -14.24 -3.18 -8.51
C VAL A 95 -15.31 -4.16 -8.03
N HIS A 96 -14.92 -5.38 -7.66
CA HIS A 96 -15.84 -6.38 -7.16
C HIS A 96 -16.51 -5.95 -5.84
N ASP A 97 -15.73 -5.42 -4.89
CA ASP A 97 -16.24 -4.93 -3.62
C ASP A 97 -17.10 -3.67 -3.78
N PHE A 98 -16.69 -2.73 -4.64
CA PHE A 98 -17.50 -1.56 -4.99
C PHE A 98 -18.82 -1.98 -5.63
N ARG A 99 -18.81 -2.94 -6.56
CA ARG A 99 -20.02 -3.44 -7.21
C ARG A 99 -20.97 -4.09 -6.21
N ARG A 100 -20.47 -4.90 -5.28
CA ARG A 100 -21.29 -5.50 -4.21
C ARG A 100 -21.91 -4.44 -3.31
N LYS A 101 -21.12 -3.46 -2.86
CA LYS A 101 -21.62 -2.35 -2.02
C LYS A 101 -22.63 -1.49 -2.77
N TYR A 102 -22.37 -1.20 -4.05
CA TYR A 102 -23.28 -0.44 -4.90
C TYR A 102 -24.63 -1.14 -5.09
N LEU A 103 -24.61 -2.45 -5.37
CA LEU A 103 -25.84 -3.26 -5.50
C LEU A 103 -26.61 -3.37 -4.18
N ALA A 104 -25.93 -3.53 -3.05
CA ALA A 104 -26.57 -3.54 -1.74
C ALA A 104 -27.25 -2.18 -1.45
N TRP A 105 -26.57 -1.08 -1.77
CA TRP A 105 -27.09 0.26 -1.59
C TRP A 105 -28.24 0.58 -2.55
N SER A 106 -28.18 0.13 -3.81
CA SER A 106 -29.28 0.32 -4.77
C SER A 106 -30.56 -0.40 -4.33
N ARG A 107 -30.44 -1.62 -3.80
CA ARG A 107 -31.58 -2.37 -3.23
C ARG A 107 -32.19 -1.67 -2.03
N LEU A 108 -31.37 -1.14 -1.13
CA LEU A 108 -31.84 -0.36 0.02
C LEU A 108 -32.55 0.93 -0.41
N ARG A 109 -32.05 1.58 -1.46
CA ARG A 109 -32.67 2.78 -2.03
C ARG A 109 -34.03 2.48 -2.65
N GLN A 110 -34.15 1.40 -3.44
CA GLN A 110 -35.44 0.97 -3.99
C GLN A 110 -36.46 0.71 -2.89
N ARG A 111 -36.11 -0.08 -1.87
CA ARG A 111 -37.01 -0.35 -0.73
C ARG A 111 -37.49 0.92 -0.03
N ARG A 112 -36.65 1.94 0.11
CA ARG A 112 -37.07 3.23 0.69
C ARG A 112 -38.04 3.99 -0.21
N SER A 113 -37.84 3.94 -1.52
CA SER A 113 -38.75 4.57 -2.48
C SER A 113 -40.11 3.88 -2.47
N ASP A 114 -40.14 2.55 -2.44
CA ASP A 114 -41.38 1.75 -2.41
C ASP A 114 -42.17 2.02 -1.11
N LEU A 115 -41.50 2.04 0.05
CA LEU A 115 -42.13 2.37 1.34
C LEU A 115 -42.71 3.79 1.38
N ARG A 116 -42.14 4.74 0.64
CA ARG A 116 -42.68 6.12 0.53
C ARG A 116 -43.84 6.23 -0.44
N ALA A 117 -43.96 5.33 -1.41
CA ALA A 117 -45.06 5.30 -2.37
C ALA A 117 -46.31 4.58 -1.81
N SER A 118 -46.12 3.71 -0.81
CA SER A 118 -47.18 2.98 -0.10
C SER A 118 -47.70 3.69 1.16
N ALA A 119 -47.12 4.82 1.55
CA ALA A 119 -47.51 5.65 2.69
C ALA A 119 -48.19 6.94 2.21
#